data_AF-A0A973PD25-F1
#
_entry.id   AF-A0A973PD25-F1
#
_cell.length_a   1.000
_cell.length_b   1.000
_cell.length_c   1.000
_cell.angle_alpha   90.00
_cell.angle_beta   90.00
_cell.angle_gamma   90.00
#
_symmetry.space_group_name_H-M   'P 1'
#
loop_
_entity.id
_entity.type
_entity.pdbx_description
1 polymer ?
#
loop_
_entity_poly.entity_id
_entity_poly.type
_entity_poly.pdbx_seq_one_letter_code
_entity_poly.pdbx_strand_id
1 'polypeptide(L)'
;MYGTPANQVGGHVSVVAAVNANGTIDTVDGNWDERVQRRTINPATAVAGADNLPISGYVRPPGTSSGGNDVSDFSGDGYSDVLAVNGSGKLLYYPNNGLTLGAQVELGTGGWQDYLFAAAADWSGDGHADVLGVDKLGQLFYYPNNGNALSTRTPIGTGGWEHFLHFMAADWSGDGYADVLGVDSTGKLWYYPHNGNGLGARVQIGTGGWQDFRQVMAADFSGDGYADVLGVDQFGQLWYYPHNGTGLGARIKLGSGGWQDYPFVRAMDFSGDGHADVLGVDKLGQLFYYPNTNNTLSTRTPIGSGGWLPYKFIL
;
A
#
# COMPACT_ATOMS: atom_id res chain seq x y z
N MET A 1 -20.03 -0.91 -11.46
CA MET A 1 -20.74 -1.18 -12.74
C MET A 1 -21.61 -2.41 -12.57
N TYR A 2 -22.85 -2.36 -13.06
CA TYR A 2 -23.86 -3.40 -12.91
C TYR A 2 -23.52 -4.68 -13.69
N GLY A 3 -23.91 -5.83 -13.12
CA GLY A 3 -23.72 -7.17 -13.70
C GLY A 3 -24.49 -7.42 -15.00
N THR A 4 -24.25 -8.59 -15.58
CA THR A 4 -24.75 -9.01 -16.91
C THR A 4 -26.27 -8.84 -17.06
N PRO A 5 -26.74 -8.28 -18.19
CA PRO A 5 -28.15 -7.98 -18.38
C PRO A 5 -28.96 -9.27 -18.48
N ALA A 6 -29.79 -9.53 -17.48
CA ALA A 6 -30.96 -10.36 -17.66
C ALA A 6 -31.97 -9.53 -18.47
N ASN A 7 -32.27 -9.99 -19.69
CA ASN A 7 -33.53 -9.73 -20.38
C ASN A 7 -33.74 -8.30 -20.93
N GLN A 8 -32.93 -7.83 -21.89
CA GLN A 8 -33.24 -6.71 -22.82
C GLN A 8 -33.90 -5.43 -22.24
N VAL A 9 -33.74 -5.15 -20.96
CA VAL A 9 -34.08 -3.86 -20.34
C VAL A 9 -32.75 -3.26 -19.90
N GLY A 10 -32.42 -2.08 -20.42
CA GLY A 10 -31.13 -1.44 -20.17
C GLY A 10 -30.84 -1.34 -18.67
N GLY A 11 -29.60 -1.65 -18.27
CA GLY A 11 -29.14 -1.41 -16.91
C GLY A 11 -29.25 0.08 -16.57
N HIS A 12 -29.80 0.38 -15.41
CA HIS A 12 -29.88 1.74 -14.88
C HIS A 12 -28.49 2.20 -14.45
N VAL A 13 -28.06 3.41 -14.80
CA VAL A 13 -26.79 3.99 -14.34
C VAL A 13 -27.10 5.06 -13.31
N SER A 14 -26.44 4.95 -12.16
CA SER A 14 -26.47 5.96 -11.10
C SER A 14 -25.05 6.46 -10.86
N VAL A 15 -24.91 7.75 -10.57
CA VAL A 15 -23.64 8.35 -10.16
C VAL A 15 -23.68 8.55 -8.65
N VAL A 16 -22.64 8.17 -7.94
CA VAL A 16 -22.52 8.52 -6.51
C VAL A 16 -22.14 9.99 -6.40
N ALA A 17 -22.95 10.75 -5.69
CA ALA A 17 -22.81 12.18 -5.45
C ALA A 17 -22.09 12.49 -4.14
N ALA A 18 -22.22 11.62 -3.14
CA ALA A 18 -21.54 11.74 -1.85
C ALA A 18 -21.49 10.38 -1.12
N VAL A 19 -20.53 10.23 -0.22
CA VAL A 19 -20.48 9.16 0.79
C VAL A 19 -20.60 9.82 2.16
N ASN A 20 -21.55 9.36 2.98
CA ASN A 20 -21.84 9.94 4.28
C ASN A 20 -21.07 9.19 5.38
N ALA A 21 -20.73 9.89 6.47
CA ALA A 21 -19.95 9.34 7.60
C ALA A 21 -20.63 8.14 8.31
N ASN A 22 -21.93 7.92 8.10
CA ASN A 22 -22.69 6.79 8.64
C ASN A 22 -22.73 5.58 7.67
N GLY A 23 -21.94 5.60 6.60
CA GLY A 23 -21.84 4.52 5.61
C GLY A 23 -22.93 4.51 4.55
N THR A 24 -23.84 5.49 4.52
CA THR A 24 -24.82 5.63 3.42
C THR A 24 -24.24 6.44 2.26
N ILE A 25 -24.65 6.16 1.02
CA ILE A 25 -24.23 6.92 -0.16
C ILE A 25 -25.40 7.71 -0.75
N ASP A 26 -25.12 8.92 -1.21
CA ASP A 26 -26.06 9.70 -1.99
C ASP A 26 -25.84 9.40 -3.48
N THR A 27 -26.88 9.00 -4.20
CA THR A 27 -26.83 8.75 -5.63
C THR A 27 -27.64 9.79 -6.40
N VAL A 28 -27.19 10.07 -7.62
CA VAL A 28 -27.97 10.71 -8.67
C VAL A 28 -28.38 9.63 -9.67
N ASP A 29 -29.65 9.31 -9.66
CA ASP A 29 -30.26 8.26 -10.47
C ASP A 29 -30.84 8.86 -11.76
N GLY A 30 -30.45 8.31 -12.92
CA GLY A 30 -31.04 8.66 -14.21
C GLY A 30 -32.17 7.70 -14.57
N ASN A 31 -33.43 8.16 -14.47
CA ASN A 31 -34.60 7.32 -14.75
C ASN A 31 -35.09 7.40 -16.23
N TRP A 32 -35.79 6.36 -16.67
CA TRP A 32 -36.75 6.41 -17.78
C TRP A 32 -37.90 7.37 -17.39
N ASP A 33 -38.29 8.31 -18.25
CA ASP A 33 -39.15 9.50 -17.99
C ASP A 33 -38.42 10.82 -17.62
N GLU A 34 -37.14 10.98 -18.00
CA GLU A 34 -36.40 12.26 -18.01
C GLU A 34 -36.26 12.98 -16.65
N ARG A 35 -36.40 12.27 -15.53
CA ARG A 35 -36.23 12.86 -14.20
C ARG A 35 -34.97 12.34 -13.51
N VAL A 36 -34.13 13.28 -13.10
CA VAL A 36 -33.00 13.02 -12.21
C VAL A 36 -33.52 12.99 -10.77
N GLN A 37 -33.27 11.90 -10.05
CA GLN A 37 -33.59 11.80 -8.63
C GLN A 37 -32.34 11.67 -7.78
N ARG A 38 -32.30 12.39 -6.66
CA ARG A 38 -31.33 12.12 -5.60
C ARG A 38 -31.90 11.11 -4.62
N ARG A 39 -31.09 10.13 -4.21
CA ARG A 39 -31.45 9.15 -3.18
C ARG A 39 -30.29 8.97 -2.22
N THR A 40 -30.59 8.68 -0.96
CA THR A 40 -29.60 8.19 0.00
C THR A 40 -29.87 6.71 0.23
N ILE A 41 -28.86 5.86 0.03
CA ILE A 41 -28.99 4.41 0.14
C ILE A 41 -27.92 3.83 1.08
N ASN A 42 -28.26 2.73 1.76
CA ASN A 42 -27.29 1.94 2.50
C ASN A 42 -26.76 0.82 1.57
N PRO A 43 -25.50 0.87 1.12
CA PRO A 43 -24.96 -0.09 0.16
C PRO A 43 -24.99 -1.54 0.68
N ALA A 44 -24.96 -1.77 1.99
CA ALA A 44 -25.02 -3.11 2.57
C ALA A 44 -26.40 -3.80 2.43
N THR A 45 -27.45 -3.03 2.15
CA THR A 45 -28.84 -3.54 2.11
C THR A 45 -29.62 -3.11 0.88
N ALA A 46 -29.10 -2.16 0.10
CA ALA A 46 -29.78 -1.61 -1.05
C ALA A 46 -29.81 -2.58 -2.22
N VAL A 47 -30.96 -2.65 -2.87
CA VAL A 47 -31.26 -3.51 -4.00
C VAL A 47 -31.84 -2.68 -5.15
N ALA A 48 -31.61 -3.08 -6.39
CA ALA A 48 -32.07 -2.36 -7.58
C ALA A 48 -32.61 -3.30 -8.66
N GLY A 49 -33.47 -2.74 -9.52
CA GLY A 49 -34.09 -3.45 -10.65
C GLY A 49 -35.29 -4.31 -10.26
N ALA A 50 -35.98 -4.83 -11.27
CA ALA A 50 -37.17 -5.68 -11.08
C ALA A 50 -36.87 -7.00 -10.36
N ASP A 51 -35.61 -7.45 -10.43
CA ASP A 51 -35.13 -8.69 -9.83
C ASP A 51 -34.57 -8.50 -8.40
N ASN A 52 -34.66 -7.28 -7.84
CA ASN A 52 -34.26 -6.96 -6.48
C ASN A 52 -32.80 -7.35 -6.15
N LEU A 53 -31.90 -7.11 -7.11
CA LEU A 53 -30.50 -7.52 -7.01
C LEU A 53 -29.73 -6.58 -6.06
N PRO A 54 -28.81 -7.09 -5.22
CA PRO A 54 -27.93 -6.26 -4.42
C PRO A 54 -27.18 -5.26 -5.29
N ILE A 55 -27.12 -4.01 -4.85
CA ILE A 55 -26.29 -2.99 -5.50
C ILE A 55 -24.83 -3.34 -5.18
N SER A 56 -24.15 -4.00 -6.11
CA SER A 56 -22.72 -4.33 -6.01
C SER A 56 -21.92 -3.37 -6.89
N GLY A 57 -21.11 -2.54 -6.25
CA GLY A 57 -20.17 -1.63 -6.89
C GLY A 57 -19.27 -1.00 -5.83
N TYR A 58 -17.96 -1.09 -6.03
CA TYR A 58 -16.99 -0.36 -5.23
C TYR A 58 -17.06 1.11 -5.64
N VAL A 59 -17.39 1.98 -4.69
CA VAL A 59 -17.23 3.42 -4.85
C VAL A 59 -16.38 3.88 -3.68
N ARG A 60 -15.06 3.90 -3.89
CA ARG A 60 -14.21 4.80 -3.12
C ARG A 60 -14.44 6.20 -3.69
N PRO A 61 -14.93 7.17 -2.90
CA PRO A 61 -14.89 8.55 -3.33
C PRO A 61 -13.42 8.91 -3.56
N PRO A 62 -13.06 9.53 -4.70
CA PRO A 62 -11.77 10.19 -4.79
C PRO A 62 -11.72 11.26 -3.68
N GLY A 63 -10.84 11.08 -2.70
CA GLY A 63 -10.46 12.14 -1.77
C GLY A 63 -11.34 12.39 -0.54
N THR A 64 -11.98 11.39 0.07
CA THR A 64 -12.35 11.50 1.50
C THR A 64 -11.45 10.60 2.33
N SER A 65 -10.37 11.21 2.79
CA SER A 65 -9.36 10.68 3.71
C SER A 65 -9.95 9.96 4.92
N SER A 66 -9.50 8.71 5.12
CA SER A 66 -9.17 8.04 6.41
C SER A 66 -9.14 6.50 6.28
N GLY A 67 -8.75 5.92 5.14
CA GLY A 67 -8.73 4.45 5.02
C GLY A 67 -8.48 3.91 3.61
N GLY A 68 -7.58 4.52 2.86
CA GLY A 68 -7.27 4.06 1.51
C GLY A 68 -5.83 4.34 1.14
N ASN A 69 -5.05 3.27 1.01
CA ASN A 69 -3.72 3.18 0.40
C ASN A 69 -2.53 3.37 1.35
N ASP A 70 -2.77 3.39 2.66
CA ASP A 70 -1.71 3.33 3.65
C ASP A 70 -1.05 1.96 3.60
N VAL A 71 0.15 1.92 3.02
CA VAL A 71 0.94 0.71 2.84
C VAL A 71 1.18 0.00 4.18
N SER A 72 0.99 0.65 5.35
CA SER A 72 1.29 0.02 6.63
C SER A 72 0.37 0.41 7.80
N ASP A 73 -0.86 0.91 7.57
CA ASP A 73 -1.84 1.07 8.67
C ASP A 73 -2.36 -0.31 9.13
N PHE A 74 -1.60 -0.96 10.00
CA PHE A 74 -1.89 -2.30 10.49
C PHE A 74 -3.07 -2.29 11.48
N SER A 75 -3.23 -1.21 12.24
CA SER A 75 -4.28 -1.07 13.24
C SER A 75 -5.63 -0.59 12.71
N GLY A 76 -5.64 0.05 11.54
CA GLY A 76 -6.80 0.73 10.96
C GLY A 76 -7.17 2.02 11.68
N ASP A 77 -6.21 2.69 12.32
CA ASP A 77 -6.44 3.94 13.05
C ASP A 77 -6.16 5.20 12.21
N GLY A 78 -5.82 5.02 10.93
CA GLY A 78 -5.50 6.08 9.97
C GLY A 78 -4.04 6.54 10.04
N TYR A 79 -3.18 5.84 10.79
CA TYR A 79 -1.75 6.10 10.82
C TYR A 79 -1.00 4.84 10.40
N SER A 80 -0.04 4.98 9.48
CA SER A 80 0.84 3.85 9.19
C SER A 80 1.65 3.46 10.43
N ASP A 81 1.60 2.17 10.75
CA ASP A 81 2.36 1.52 11.81
C ASP A 81 3.71 1.02 11.28
N VAL A 82 4.60 0.60 12.20
CA VAL A 82 5.88 -0.01 11.82
C VAL A 82 5.87 -1.49 12.18
N LEU A 83 6.13 -2.35 11.20
CA LEU A 83 6.42 -3.76 11.44
C LEU A 83 7.91 -4.00 11.29
N ALA A 84 8.48 -4.95 12.02
CA ALA A 84 9.91 -5.21 11.90
C ALA A 84 10.27 -6.65 12.26
N VAL A 85 11.24 -7.22 11.55
CA VAL A 85 11.76 -8.56 11.86
C VAL A 85 13.09 -8.41 12.57
N ASN A 86 13.13 -8.77 13.85
CA ASN A 86 14.35 -8.62 14.64
C ASN A 86 15.39 -9.71 14.34
N GLY A 87 16.60 -9.58 14.88
CA GLY A 87 17.69 -10.55 14.67
C GLY A 87 17.43 -11.96 15.20
N SER A 88 16.41 -12.15 16.06
CA SER A 88 15.96 -13.48 16.50
C SER A 88 14.91 -14.10 15.58
N GLY A 89 14.48 -13.38 14.54
CA GLY A 89 13.50 -13.86 13.57
C GLY A 89 12.05 -13.70 13.98
N LYS A 90 11.78 -12.90 15.02
CA LYS A 90 10.42 -12.54 15.42
C LYS A 90 9.91 -11.40 14.57
N LEU A 91 8.66 -11.47 14.14
CA LEU A 91 7.95 -10.33 13.57
C LEU A 91 7.32 -9.54 14.71
N LEU A 92 7.65 -8.26 14.76
CA LEU A 92 7.20 -7.31 15.75
C LEU A 92 6.36 -6.22 15.09
N TYR A 93 5.40 -5.73 15.84
CA TYR A 93 4.49 -4.62 15.51
C TYR A 93 4.76 -3.46 16.47
N TYR A 94 4.89 -2.24 15.94
CA TYR A 94 5.05 -1.01 16.69
C TYR A 94 3.90 -0.06 16.34
N PRO A 95 2.91 0.12 17.24
CA PRO A 95 1.79 1.03 16.99
C PRO A 95 2.27 2.47 16.87
N ASN A 96 1.74 3.22 15.92
CA ASN A 96 1.99 4.64 15.74
C ASN A 96 0.95 5.48 16.50
N ASN A 97 1.33 6.02 17.66
CA ASN A 97 0.45 6.85 18.50
C ASN A 97 0.63 8.34 18.16
N GLY A 98 0.36 8.73 16.92
CA GLY A 98 0.47 10.12 16.47
C GLY A 98 1.91 10.62 16.40
N LEU A 99 2.71 10.00 15.53
CA LEU A 99 4.14 10.24 15.27
C LEU A 99 5.12 9.68 16.31
N THR A 100 4.65 8.83 17.23
CA THR A 100 5.52 8.15 18.20
C THR A 100 5.21 6.67 18.26
N LEU A 101 6.27 5.85 18.23
CA LEU A 101 6.10 4.41 18.34
C LEU A 101 5.79 4.00 19.77
N GLY A 102 4.70 3.24 19.93
CA GLY A 102 4.34 2.62 21.20
C GLY A 102 5.16 1.36 21.51
N ALA A 103 4.74 0.66 22.57
CA ALA A 103 5.39 -0.58 22.97
C ALA A 103 5.22 -1.66 21.90
N GLN A 104 6.31 -2.37 21.58
CA GLN A 104 6.28 -3.43 20.59
C GLN A 104 5.37 -4.60 21.01
N VAL A 105 4.67 -5.18 20.05
CA VAL A 105 3.89 -6.42 20.19
C VAL A 105 4.51 -7.48 19.30
N GLU A 106 4.56 -8.72 19.77
CA GLU A 106 5.04 -9.84 18.98
C GLU A 106 3.90 -10.42 18.13
N LEU A 107 4.02 -10.35 16.81
CA LEU A 107 3.08 -10.95 15.85
C LEU A 107 3.50 -12.37 15.44
N GLY A 108 4.81 -12.63 15.43
CA GLY A 108 5.36 -13.91 15.00
C GLY A 108 6.52 -14.37 15.88
N THR A 109 6.46 -15.62 16.34
CA THR A 109 7.38 -16.16 17.34
C THR A 109 8.76 -16.58 16.79
N GLY A 110 8.94 -16.60 15.47
CA GLY A 110 10.19 -17.02 14.81
C GLY A 110 10.01 -17.38 13.33
N GLY A 111 11.11 -17.55 12.60
CA GLY A 111 11.13 -18.01 11.20
C GLY A 111 11.05 -16.89 10.15
N TRP A 112 10.74 -15.66 10.56
CA TRP A 112 10.66 -14.52 9.65
C TRP A 112 12.04 -14.09 9.11
N GLN A 113 13.12 -14.44 9.80
CA GLN A 113 14.48 -14.23 9.31
C GLN A 113 14.83 -15.10 8.08
N ASP A 114 14.03 -16.11 7.76
CA ASP A 114 14.26 -16.96 6.57
C ASP A 114 13.60 -16.39 5.31
N TYR A 115 12.72 -15.40 5.45
CA TYR A 115 12.09 -14.73 4.31
C TYR A 115 13.12 -13.93 3.51
N LEU A 116 13.01 -13.94 2.18
CA LEU A 116 13.84 -13.13 1.29
C LEU A 116 13.34 -11.69 1.27
N PHE A 117 12.02 -11.52 1.25
CA PHE A 117 11.35 -10.23 1.23
C PHE A 117 10.13 -10.26 2.14
N ALA A 118 9.78 -9.08 2.65
CA ALA A 118 8.49 -8.84 3.27
C ALA A 118 8.03 -7.40 2.96
N ALA A 119 6.72 -7.20 2.92
CA ALA A 119 6.06 -5.91 2.82
C ALA A 119 4.78 -5.94 3.67
N ALA A 120 4.37 -4.79 4.19
CA ALA A 120 3.01 -4.59 4.66
C ALA A 120 2.24 -3.86 3.56
N ALA A 121 0.95 -4.16 3.38
CA ALA A 121 -0.01 -3.41 2.56
C ALA A 121 -1.41 -4.05 2.68
N ASP A 122 -2.49 -3.29 2.46
CA ASP A 122 -3.87 -3.80 2.48
C ASP A 122 -4.16 -4.68 1.25
N TRP A 123 -3.85 -5.97 1.34
CA TRP A 123 -4.07 -6.94 0.26
C TRP A 123 -5.53 -7.41 0.23
N SER A 124 -6.19 -7.43 1.38
CA SER A 124 -7.57 -7.90 1.51
C SER A 124 -8.62 -6.85 1.09
N GLY A 125 -8.24 -5.57 1.06
CA GLY A 125 -9.10 -4.43 0.78
C GLY A 125 -10.02 -4.05 1.96
N ASP A 126 -9.70 -4.52 3.18
CA ASP A 126 -10.51 -4.29 4.38
C ASP A 126 -10.12 -3.02 5.16
N GLY A 127 -9.14 -2.27 4.65
CA GLY A 127 -8.63 -1.05 5.27
C GLY A 127 -7.53 -1.28 6.29
N HIS A 128 -7.10 -2.53 6.52
CA HIS A 128 -5.98 -2.87 7.39
C HIS A 128 -4.82 -3.41 6.58
N ALA A 129 -3.60 -2.97 6.89
CA ALA A 129 -2.42 -3.54 6.27
C ALA A 129 -2.28 -5.02 6.66
N ASP A 130 -2.07 -5.84 5.65
CA ASP A 130 -1.68 -7.25 5.76
C ASP A 130 -0.17 -7.41 5.61
N VAL A 131 0.34 -8.65 5.72
CA VAL A 131 1.76 -8.94 5.46
C VAL A 131 1.93 -9.83 4.23
N LEU A 132 2.76 -9.38 3.30
CA LEU A 132 3.21 -10.13 2.15
C LEU A 132 4.65 -10.59 2.39
N GLY A 133 4.96 -11.84 2.05
CA GLY A 133 6.30 -12.38 2.30
C GLY A 133 6.73 -13.39 1.24
N VAL A 134 7.96 -13.23 0.76
CA VAL A 134 8.63 -14.20 -0.11
C VAL A 134 9.51 -15.09 0.73
N ASP A 135 9.22 -16.39 0.78
CA ASP A 135 10.05 -17.33 1.53
C ASP A 135 11.38 -17.66 0.82
N LYS A 136 12.26 -18.43 1.49
CA LYS A 136 13.55 -18.85 0.92
C LYS A 136 13.47 -19.73 -0.32
N LEU A 137 12.30 -20.29 -0.63
CA LEU A 137 12.05 -21.07 -1.84
C LEU A 137 11.47 -20.19 -2.97
N GLY A 138 11.34 -18.89 -2.71
CA GLY A 138 10.81 -17.95 -3.69
C GLY A 138 9.29 -17.99 -3.83
N GLN A 139 8.57 -18.59 -2.88
CA GLN A 139 7.11 -18.58 -2.89
C GLN A 139 6.59 -17.33 -2.19
N LEU A 140 5.73 -16.58 -2.88
CA LEU A 140 5.04 -15.43 -2.33
C LEU A 140 3.78 -15.85 -1.57
N PHE A 141 3.71 -15.44 -0.31
CA PHE A 141 2.60 -15.66 0.59
C PHE A 141 1.97 -14.35 1.04
N TYR A 142 0.66 -14.42 1.24
CA TYR A 142 -0.17 -13.43 1.90
C TYR A 142 -0.50 -13.92 3.32
N TYR A 143 -0.33 -13.05 4.32
CA TYR A 143 -0.70 -13.27 5.72
C TYR A 143 -1.79 -12.26 6.11
N PRO A 144 -3.05 -12.72 6.28
CA PRO A 144 -4.14 -11.84 6.67
C PRO A 144 -3.92 -11.24 8.05
N ASN A 145 -4.18 -9.95 8.20
CA ASN A 145 -4.32 -9.28 9.48
C ASN A 145 -5.77 -9.37 9.96
N ASN A 146 -5.99 -10.04 11.10
CA ASN A 146 -7.30 -10.17 11.72
C ASN A 146 -7.27 -9.59 13.13
N GLY A 147 -7.43 -8.26 13.23
CA GLY A 147 -7.44 -7.54 14.50
C GLY A 147 -6.06 -7.48 15.16
N ASN A 148 -5.06 -6.97 14.43
CA ASN A 148 -3.66 -6.85 14.85
C ASN A 148 -2.97 -8.19 15.15
N ALA A 149 -3.37 -9.23 14.42
CA ALA A 149 -2.80 -10.57 14.53
C ALA A 149 -2.77 -11.24 13.17
N LEU A 150 -1.66 -11.92 12.85
CA LEU A 150 -1.53 -12.63 11.59
C LEU A 150 -2.21 -14.00 11.63
N SER A 151 -3.01 -14.26 10.60
CA SER A 151 -3.68 -15.54 10.38
C SER A 151 -2.84 -16.48 9.51
N THR A 152 -3.39 -17.67 9.22
CA THR A 152 -2.72 -18.65 8.37
C THR A 152 -2.48 -18.07 6.98
N ARG A 153 -1.24 -18.20 6.50
CA ARG A 153 -0.83 -17.68 5.20
C ARG A 153 -1.40 -18.47 4.01
N THR A 154 -1.61 -17.79 2.90
CA THR A 154 -2.04 -18.40 1.62
C THR A 154 -1.03 -18.05 0.51
N PRO A 155 -0.67 -19.00 -0.38
CA PRO A 155 0.19 -18.67 -1.52
C PRO A 155 -0.59 -17.84 -2.55
N ILE A 156 0.02 -16.76 -3.04
CA ILE A 156 -0.58 -15.83 -4.00
C ILE A 156 0.28 -15.62 -5.26
N GLY A 157 1.48 -16.22 -5.30
CA GLY A 157 2.40 -16.18 -6.43
C GLY A 157 3.04 -17.54 -6.72
N THR A 158 3.35 -17.80 -7.99
CA THR A 158 3.88 -19.08 -8.47
C THR A 158 5.41 -19.09 -8.57
N GLY A 159 6.12 -19.06 -7.43
CA GLY A 159 7.59 -19.18 -7.38
C GLY A 159 8.36 -18.09 -8.16
N GLY A 160 9.70 -18.15 -8.15
CA GLY A 160 10.56 -17.25 -8.95
C GLY A 160 10.78 -15.86 -8.35
N TRP A 161 10.18 -15.57 -7.19
CA TRP A 161 10.32 -14.29 -6.49
C TRP A 161 11.71 -14.10 -5.89
N GLU A 162 12.47 -15.18 -5.69
CA GLU A 162 13.86 -15.16 -5.23
C GLU A 162 14.83 -14.52 -6.23
N HIS A 163 14.41 -14.30 -7.47
CA HIS A 163 15.21 -13.65 -8.51
C HIS A 163 15.05 -12.13 -8.56
N PHE A 164 14.14 -11.58 -7.75
CA PHE A 164 13.97 -10.14 -7.64
C PHE A 164 15.07 -9.52 -6.77
N LEU A 165 15.44 -8.29 -7.10
CA LEU A 165 16.39 -7.47 -6.34
C LEU A 165 15.67 -6.62 -5.29
N HIS A 166 14.46 -6.17 -5.63
CA HIS A 166 13.58 -5.40 -4.74
C HIS A 166 12.16 -5.92 -4.85
N PHE A 167 11.42 -5.86 -3.75
CA PHE A 167 10.04 -6.30 -3.61
C PHE A 167 9.28 -5.25 -2.80
N MET A 168 8.15 -4.78 -3.30
CA MET A 168 7.28 -3.83 -2.62
C MET A 168 5.82 -4.25 -2.80
N ALA A 169 4.96 -3.74 -1.94
CA ALA A 169 3.51 -3.84 -2.09
C ALA A 169 2.89 -2.47 -1.82
N ALA A 170 1.95 -2.05 -2.67
CA ALA A 170 1.21 -0.79 -2.57
C ALA A 170 0.09 -0.79 -3.61
N ASP A 171 -0.97 0.01 -3.44
CA ASP A 171 -2.05 0.14 -4.43
C ASP A 171 -1.58 0.99 -5.63
N TRP A 172 -1.00 0.33 -6.64
CA TRP A 172 -0.53 0.97 -7.87
C TRP A 172 -1.69 1.25 -8.84
N SER A 173 -2.75 0.46 -8.73
CA SER A 173 -3.92 0.53 -9.62
C SER A 173 -4.94 1.58 -9.20
N GLY A 174 -4.92 2.02 -7.94
CA GLY A 174 -5.90 2.91 -7.33
C GLY A 174 -7.25 2.25 -7.03
N ASP A 175 -7.33 0.92 -7.02
CA ASP A 175 -8.56 0.17 -6.81
C ASP A 175 -8.86 -0.15 -5.34
N GLY A 176 -7.93 0.22 -4.45
CA GLY A 176 -7.99 0.03 -3.02
C GLY A 176 -7.44 -1.30 -2.52
N TYR A 177 -6.86 -2.12 -3.41
CA TYR A 177 -6.16 -3.34 -3.06
C TYR A 177 -4.66 -3.19 -3.31
N ALA A 178 -3.85 -3.75 -2.43
CA ALA A 178 -2.41 -3.75 -2.62
C ALA A 178 -2.02 -4.59 -3.84
N ASP A 179 -1.22 -4.00 -4.71
CA ASP A 179 -0.53 -4.67 -5.78
C ASP A 179 0.89 -5.08 -5.36
N VAL A 180 1.57 -5.83 -6.21
CA VAL A 180 2.97 -6.19 -5.99
C VAL A 180 3.86 -5.53 -7.04
N LEU A 181 4.93 -4.89 -6.59
CA LEU A 181 5.97 -4.36 -7.46
C LEU A 181 7.28 -5.10 -7.21
N GLY A 182 8.12 -5.18 -8.24
CA GLY A 182 9.43 -5.79 -8.09
C GLY A 182 10.44 -5.38 -9.15
N VAL A 183 11.69 -5.26 -8.75
CA VAL A 183 12.83 -5.08 -9.66
C VAL A 183 13.43 -6.44 -9.98
N ASP A 184 13.43 -6.85 -11.24
CA ASP A 184 14.02 -8.12 -11.64
C ASP A 184 15.56 -8.05 -11.73
N SER A 185 16.21 -9.20 -11.90
CA SER A 185 17.67 -9.30 -12.03
C SER A 185 18.24 -8.59 -13.27
N THR A 186 17.40 -8.22 -14.23
CA THR A 186 17.79 -7.42 -15.41
C THR A 186 17.65 -5.92 -15.19
N GLY A 187 17.16 -5.52 -14.01
CA GLY A 187 17.02 -4.12 -13.64
C GLY A 187 15.73 -3.45 -14.10
N LYS A 188 14.73 -4.23 -14.52
CA LYS A 188 13.43 -3.72 -14.90
C LYS A 188 12.50 -3.68 -13.70
N LEU A 189 11.70 -2.62 -13.60
CA LEU A 189 10.63 -2.52 -12.61
C LEU A 189 9.34 -3.06 -13.20
N TRP A 190 8.75 -4.03 -12.51
CA TRP A 190 7.51 -4.70 -12.85
C TRP A 190 6.44 -4.38 -11.81
N TYR A 191 5.22 -4.23 -12.32
CA TYR A 191 3.99 -4.14 -11.56
C TYR A 191 3.19 -5.43 -11.81
N TYR A 192 2.67 -6.05 -10.77
CA TYR A 192 1.80 -7.22 -10.80
C TYR A 192 0.44 -6.82 -10.21
N PRO A 193 -0.61 -6.69 -11.03
CA PRO A 193 -1.93 -6.30 -10.56
C PRO A 193 -2.50 -7.35 -9.61
N HIS A 194 -3.16 -6.90 -8.54
CA HIS A 194 -4.06 -7.73 -7.77
C HIS A 194 -5.19 -8.27 -8.65
N ASN A 195 -5.59 -9.52 -8.46
CA ASN A 195 -6.68 -10.14 -9.24
C ASN A 195 -7.71 -10.90 -8.37
N GLY A 196 -7.82 -10.52 -7.10
CA GLY A 196 -8.78 -11.07 -6.14
C GLY A 196 -8.18 -12.09 -5.19
N ASN A 197 -7.43 -13.09 -5.69
CA ASN A 197 -6.81 -14.14 -4.87
C ASN A 197 -5.32 -14.37 -5.18
N GLY A 198 -4.73 -13.50 -6.00
CA GLY A 198 -3.38 -13.67 -6.50
C GLY A 198 -2.96 -12.49 -7.36
N LEU A 199 -2.06 -12.77 -8.31
CA LEU A 199 -1.48 -11.76 -9.18
C LEU A 199 -1.87 -11.99 -10.64
N GLY A 200 -2.21 -10.92 -11.34
CA GLY A 200 -2.46 -10.91 -12.77
C GLY A 200 -1.17 -10.84 -13.59
N ALA A 201 -1.33 -10.65 -14.91
CA ALA A 201 -0.20 -10.52 -15.82
C ALA A 201 0.61 -9.25 -15.51
N ARG A 202 1.91 -9.42 -15.32
CA ARG A 202 2.80 -8.30 -14.99
C ARG A 202 2.92 -7.28 -16.12
N VAL A 203 3.08 -6.01 -15.75
CA VAL A 203 3.32 -4.89 -16.64
C VAL A 203 4.69 -4.28 -16.33
N GLN A 204 5.46 -3.98 -17.38
CA GLN A 204 6.75 -3.31 -17.21
C GLN A 204 6.51 -1.81 -17.03
N ILE A 205 6.84 -1.26 -15.86
CA ILE A 205 6.65 0.17 -15.55
C ILE A 205 7.99 0.93 -15.47
N GLY A 206 9.12 0.21 -15.44
CA GLY A 206 10.46 0.78 -15.56
C GLY A 206 11.34 0.00 -16.54
N THR A 207 11.99 0.70 -17.46
CA THR A 207 12.70 0.10 -18.61
C THR A 207 14.08 -0.46 -18.29
N GLY A 208 14.72 -0.01 -17.20
CA GLY A 208 16.06 -0.44 -16.79
C GLY A 208 16.69 0.52 -15.76
N GLY A 209 17.83 0.13 -15.18
CA GLY A 209 18.58 0.96 -14.23
C GLY A 209 18.12 0.84 -12.77
N TRP A 210 17.05 0.09 -12.51
CA TRP A 210 16.52 -0.07 -11.16
C TRP A 210 17.40 -0.97 -10.28
N GLN A 211 18.23 -1.82 -10.88
CA GLN A 211 19.22 -2.62 -10.16
C GLN A 211 20.33 -1.78 -9.51
N ASP A 212 20.51 -0.54 -9.95
CA ASP A 212 21.51 0.39 -9.40
C ASP A 212 20.96 1.15 -8.18
N PHE A 213 19.69 0.92 -7.81
CA PHE A 213 19.12 1.43 -6.58
C PHE A 213 19.52 0.53 -5.41
N ARG A 214 19.85 1.16 -4.30
CA ARG A 214 20.12 0.46 -3.03
C ARG A 214 18.81 0.00 -2.39
N GLN A 215 17.79 0.84 -2.51
CA GLN A 215 16.47 0.64 -1.92
C GLN A 215 15.44 1.25 -2.86
N VAL A 216 14.30 0.58 -2.98
CA VAL A 216 13.14 1.02 -3.76
C VAL A 216 11.92 0.83 -2.88
N MET A 217 11.04 1.83 -2.86
CA MET A 217 9.81 1.85 -2.08
C MET A 217 8.64 2.22 -2.98
N ALA A 218 7.44 1.81 -2.59
CA ALA A 218 6.20 2.22 -3.25
C ALA A 218 5.19 2.65 -2.17
N ALA A 219 4.57 3.81 -2.36
CA ALA A 219 3.54 4.40 -1.50
C ALA A 219 2.92 5.62 -2.20
N ASP A 220 1.70 6.02 -1.84
CA ASP A 220 1.07 7.23 -2.39
C ASP A 220 1.70 8.50 -1.80
N PHE A 221 2.85 8.90 -2.35
CA PHE A 221 3.59 10.08 -1.90
C PHE A 221 2.90 11.38 -2.34
N SER A 222 2.15 11.34 -3.44
CA SER A 222 1.43 12.49 -3.98
C SER A 222 0.09 12.77 -3.31
N GLY A 223 -0.51 11.77 -2.66
CA GLY A 223 -1.86 11.79 -2.09
C GLY A 223 -2.97 11.76 -3.15
N ASP A 224 -2.69 11.21 -4.33
CA ASP A 224 -3.65 11.18 -5.46
C ASP A 224 -4.45 9.87 -5.56
N GLY A 225 -4.20 8.94 -4.64
CA GLY A 225 -4.81 7.62 -4.58
C GLY A 225 -4.07 6.56 -5.39
N TYR A 226 -2.89 6.86 -5.94
CA TYR A 226 -2.07 5.88 -6.66
C TYR A 226 -0.69 5.80 -6.03
N ALA A 227 -0.16 4.57 -5.88
CA ALA A 227 1.19 4.40 -5.38
C ALA A 227 2.22 5.00 -6.34
N ASP A 228 3.07 5.85 -5.81
CA ASP A 228 4.28 6.34 -6.47
C ASP A 228 5.47 5.41 -6.19
N VAL A 229 6.63 5.71 -6.79
CA VAL A 229 7.89 5.01 -6.49
C VAL A 229 8.94 5.98 -5.94
N LEU A 230 9.60 5.57 -4.87
CA LEU A 230 10.78 6.25 -4.34
C LEU A 230 11.99 5.33 -4.42
N GLY A 231 13.19 5.90 -4.45
CA GLY A 231 14.39 5.09 -4.42
C GLY A 231 15.65 5.84 -4.03
N VAL A 232 16.53 5.13 -3.31
CA VAL A 232 17.87 5.59 -3.01
C VAL A 232 18.82 5.01 -4.05
N ASP A 233 19.44 5.85 -4.86
CA ASP A 233 20.37 5.37 -5.89
C ASP A 233 21.73 4.94 -5.29
N GLN A 234 22.58 4.32 -6.11
CA GLN A 234 23.93 3.91 -5.72
C GLN A 234 24.82 5.05 -5.18
N PHE A 235 24.55 6.30 -5.55
CA PHE A 235 25.25 7.50 -5.10
C PHE A 235 24.64 8.11 -3.83
N GLY A 236 23.57 7.50 -3.31
CA GLY A 236 22.90 7.93 -2.08
C GLY A 236 22.01 9.15 -2.26
N GLN A 237 21.53 9.40 -3.47
CA GLN A 237 20.50 10.39 -3.74
C GLN A 237 19.14 9.74 -3.57
N LEU A 238 18.22 10.43 -2.90
CA LEU A 238 16.82 10.01 -2.79
C LEU A 238 16.03 10.64 -3.94
N TRP A 239 15.36 9.79 -4.70
CA TRP A 239 14.54 10.15 -5.84
C TRP A 239 13.08 9.77 -5.60
N TYR A 240 12.19 10.61 -6.11
CA TYR A 240 10.76 10.41 -6.21
C TYR A 240 10.36 10.28 -7.67
N TYR A 241 9.56 9.28 -8.01
CA TYR A 241 9.03 9.01 -9.33
C TYR A 241 7.50 9.03 -9.23
N PRO A 242 6.84 10.13 -9.64
CA PRO A 242 5.39 10.22 -9.59
C PRO A 242 4.75 9.19 -10.52
N HIS A 243 3.60 8.65 -10.14
CA HIS A 243 2.71 7.92 -11.04
C HIS A 243 2.17 8.87 -12.10
N ASN A 244 1.97 8.38 -13.32
CA ASN A 244 1.50 9.18 -14.45
C ASN A 244 0.27 8.59 -15.15
N GLY A 245 -0.46 7.73 -14.45
CA GLY A 245 -1.63 6.99 -14.91
C GLY A 245 -1.32 5.62 -15.51
N THR A 246 -0.12 5.38 -16.07
CA THR A 246 0.23 4.08 -16.67
C THR A 246 1.64 3.58 -16.36
N GLY A 247 2.46 4.41 -15.70
CA GLY A 247 3.87 4.18 -15.46
C GLY A 247 4.44 5.28 -14.57
N LEU A 248 5.72 5.56 -14.73
CA LEU A 248 6.43 6.57 -13.95
C LEU A 248 6.68 7.85 -14.75
N GLY A 249 6.42 8.99 -14.12
CA GLY A 249 6.74 10.32 -14.60
C GLY A 249 8.22 10.68 -14.45
N ALA A 250 8.55 11.95 -14.73
CA ALA A 250 9.90 12.46 -14.57
C ALA A 250 10.29 12.46 -13.09
N ARG A 251 11.46 11.87 -12.77
CA ARG A 251 11.94 11.81 -11.40
C ARG A 251 12.28 13.17 -10.82
N ILE A 252 11.99 13.35 -9.55
CA ILE A 252 12.27 14.53 -8.74
C ILE A 252 13.30 14.14 -7.68
N LYS A 253 14.31 14.99 -7.47
CA LYS A 253 15.32 14.76 -6.43
C LYS A 253 14.79 15.26 -5.09
N LEU A 254 14.58 14.35 -4.13
CA LEU A 254 14.21 14.68 -2.76
C LEU A 254 15.44 14.91 -1.87
N GLY A 255 16.54 14.21 -2.15
CA GLY A 255 17.75 14.26 -1.33
C GLY A 255 19.03 14.22 -2.17
N SER A 256 19.95 15.15 -1.90
CA SER A 256 21.18 15.31 -2.69
C SER A 256 22.32 14.33 -2.35
N GLY A 257 22.23 13.62 -1.23
CA GLY A 257 23.26 12.67 -0.76
C GLY A 257 23.04 12.26 0.70
N GLY A 258 23.78 11.25 1.17
CA GLY A 258 23.76 10.77 2.56
C GLY A 258 22.75 9.65 2.81
N TRP A 259 21.84 9.38 1.88
CA TRP A 259 20.83 8.32 2.02
C TRP A 259 21.43 6.92 1.91
N GLN A 260 22.63 6.79 1.34
CA GLN A 260 23.37 5.52 1.32
C GLN A 260 23.81 5.05 2.71
N ASP A 261 23.84 5.94 3.71
CA ASP A 261 24.22 5.62 5.08
C ASP A 261 23.03 5.08 5.90
N TYR A 262 21.83 5.02 5.32
CA TYR A 262 20.62 4.51 5.96
C TYR A 262 20.44 3.05 5.57
N PRO A 263 20.65 2.09 6.50
CA PRO A 263 20.37 0.69 6.22
C PRO A 263 18.92 0.42 5.83
N PHE A 264 17.98 1.26 6.28
CA PHE A 264 16.56 1.17 5.94
C PHE A 264 16.01 2.55 5.61
N VAL A 265 15.27 2.62 4.51
CA VAL A 265 14.42 3.73 4.09
C VAL A 265 13.09 3.15 3.65
N ARG A 266 11.99 3.71 4.16
CA ARG A 266 10.63 3.24 3.94
C ARG A 266 9.75 4.43 3.56
N ALA A 267 8.68 4.17 2.82
CA ALA A 267 7.67 5.17 2.50
C ALA A 267 6.30 4.66 2.97
N MET A 268 5.58 5.48 3.70
CA MET A 268 4.27 5.19 4.31
C MET A 268 3.67 6.49 4.84
N ASP A 269 2.35 6.63 4.90
CA ASP A 269 1.73 7.79 5.55
C ASP A 269 1.78 7.63 7.08
N PHE A 270 2.92 8.03 7.64
CA PHE A 270 3.17 7.93 9.07
C PHE A 270 2.46 9.05 9.84
N SER A 271 2.05 10.11 9.16
CA SER A 271 1.38 11.28 9.73
C SER A 271 -0.14 11.21 9.68
N GLY A 272 -0.71 10.33 8.86
CA GLY A 272 -2.14 10.21 8.60
C GLY A 272 -2.72 11.39 7.82
N ASP A 273 -1.89 12.12 7.06
CA ASP A 273 -2.33 13.30 6.31
C ASP A 273 -2.77 13.01 4.87
N GLY A 274 -2.75 11.74 4.48
CA GLY A 274 -3.06 11.24 3.14
C GLY A 274 -1.88 11.29 2.17
N HIS A 275 -0.69 11.68 2.62
CA HIS A 275 0.52 11.69 1.82
C HIS A 275 1.59 10.82 2.48
N ALA A 276 2.13 9.86 1.72
CA ALA A 276 3.22 9.06 2.25
C ALA A 276 4.42 9.93 2.63
N ASP A 277 4.96 9.64 3.81
CA ASP A 277 6.18 10.20 4.36
C ASP A 277 7.37 9.29 4.10
N VAL A 278 8.56 9.66 4.59
CA VAL A 278 9.74 8.80 4.56
C VAL A 278 10.20 8.47 5.98
N LEU A 279 10.37 7.19 6.29
CA LEU A 279 11.09 6.74 7.47
C LEU A 279 12.51 6.31 7.11
N GLY A 280 13.47 6.56 8.00
CA GLY A 280 14.86 6.19 7.79
C GLY A 280 15.56 5.78 9.09
N VAL A 281 16.22 4.63 9.09
CA VAL A 281 17.14 4.25 10.16
C VAL A 281 18.52 4.77 9.80
N ASP A 282 19.11 5.60 10.66
CA ASP A 282 20.47 6.08 10.44
C ASP A 282 21.54 5.05 10.81
N LYS A 283 22.80 5.36 10.52
CA LYS A 283 23.96 4.50 10.84
C LYS A 283 24.17 4.23 12.34
N LEU A 284 23.52 4.98 13.23
CA LEU A 284 23.56 4.76 14.68
C LEU A 284 22.38 3.90 15.15
N GLY A 285 21.47 3.52 14.25
CA GLY A 285 20.29 2.74 14.56
C GLY A 285 19.15 3.57 15.12
N GLN A 286 19.15 4.88 14.94
CA GLN A 286 18.03 5.75 15.30
C GLN A 286 17.03 5.80 14.13
N LEU A 287 15.77 5.50 14.42
CA LEU A 287 14.69 5.65 13.45
C LEU A 287 14.22 7.11 13.44
N PHE A 288 14.15 7.67 12.23
CA PHE A 288 13.69 9.02 11.95
C PHE A 288 12.49 9.02 11.02
N TYR A 289 11.60 9.96 11.26
CA TYR A 289 10.49 10.37 10.40
C TYR A 289 10.88 11.63 9.62
N TYR A 290 10.64 11.64 8.32
CA TYR A 290 10.82 12.77 7.41
C TYR A 290 9.46 13.15 6.84
N PRO A 291 8.86 14.26 7.32
CA PRO A 291 7.55 14.67 6.83
C PRO A 291 7.58 14.97 5.34
N ASN A 292 6.60 14.47 4.61
CA ASN A 292 6.29 14.97 3.29
C ASN A 292 5.55 16.32 3.41
N THR A 293 5.97 17.29 2.62
CA THR A 293 5.33 18.60 2.57
C THR A 293 5.30 19.06 1.13
N ASN A 294 4.17 18.85 0.45
CA ASN A 294 3.99 19.12 -0.98
C ASN A 294 5.02 18.40 -1.86
N ASN A 295 5.14 17.08 -1.71
CA ASN A 295 6.06 16.21 -2.45
C ASN A 295 7.55 16.59 -2.27
N THR A 296 7.89 17.10 -1.08
CA THR A 296 9.26 17.39 -0.65
C THR A 296 9.45 16.93 0.80
N LEU A 297 10.69 16.71 1.22
CA LEU A 297 10.96 16.29 2.59
C LEU A 297 11.34 17.47 3.49
N SER A 298 10.66 17.57 4.62
CA SER A 298 10.92 18.52 5.69
C SER A 298 11.98 17.99 6.69
N THR A 299 12.25 18.79 7.74
CA THR A 299 13.22 18.42 8.78
C THR A 299 12.77 17.16 9.51
N ARG A 300 13.68 16.19 9.63
CA ARG A 300 13.40 14.91 10.28
C ARG A 300 13.26 15.01 11.80
N THR A 301 12.49 14.11 12.40
CA THR A 301 12.37 13.92 13.86
C THR A 301 12.62 12.46 14.26
N PRO A 302 13.22 12.18 15.44
CA PRO A 302 13.37 10.81 15.91
C PRO A 302 12.02 10.27 16.44
N ILE A 303 11.66 9.03 16.09
CA ILE A 303 10.34 8.43 16.42
C ILE A 303 10.43 7.09 17.17
N GLY A 304 11.64 6.64 17.51
CA GLY A 304 11.88 5.42 18.31
C GLY A 304 13.10 5.55 19.22
N SER A 305 13.36 4.58 20.08
CA SER A 305 14.43 4.66 21.11
C SER A 305 15.81 4.13 20.67
N GLY A 306 16.16 4.24 19.38
CA GLY A 306 17.37 3.61 18.84
C GLY A 306 17.30 2.07 18.78
N GLY A 307 18.38 1.42 18.35
CA GLY A 307 18.49 -0.05 18.33
C GLY A 307 17.90 -0.74 17.10
N TRP A 308 17.69 -0.01 16.01
CA TRP A 308 17.06 -0.53 14.79
C TRP A 308 18.02 -1.25 13.82
N LEU A 309 19.34 -1.19 14.04
CA LEU A 309 20.33 -1.86 13.19
C LEU A 309 20.22 -3.40 13.12
N PRO A 310 19.89 -4.13 14.21
CA PRO A 310 19.84 -5.59 14.17
C PRO A 310 18.62 -6.16 13.45
N TYR A 311 17.69 -5.31 12.99
CA TYR A 311 16.51 -5.77 12.26
C TYR A 311 16.90 -6.23 10.87
N LYS A 312 16.26 -7.31 10.41
CA LYS A 312 16.37 -7.80 9.04
C LYS A 312 15.47 -7.00 8.10
N PHE A 313 14.25 -6.76 8.55
CA PHE A 313 13.24 -6.00 7.82
C PHE A 313 12.66 -4.93 8.73
N ILE A 314 12.36 -3.79 8.13
CA ILE A 314 11.45 -2.78 8.66
C ILE A 314 10.43 -2.57 7.56
N LEU A 315 9.17 -2.74 7.93
CA LEU A 315 8.01 -2.67 7.07
C LEU A 315 7.20 -1.43 7.45
#